data_AF-A0A453IA61-F1
#
_entry.id   AF-A0A453IA61-F1
#
_cell.length_a   1.000
_cell.length_b   1.000
_cell.length_c   1.000
_cell.angle_alpha   90.00
_cell.angle_beta   90.00
_cell.angle_gamma   90.00
#
_symmetry.space_group_name_H-M   'P 1'
#
loop_
_entity.id
_entity.type
_entity.pdbx_description
1 polymer ?
#
loop_
_entity_poly.entity_id
_entity_poly.type
_entity_poly.pdbx_seq_one_letter_code
_entity_poly.pdbx_strand_id
1 'polypeptide(L)'
;QLCNAHCSCTAARAPDSPPVSWPTRMNIAVGVARGLHHLHTDASMVHGNLTSSNILLDEDNNAKIADCGLPRLMSAAANNNVVAAAGALGYRAPELSKLKKANTKTDIYSLGMIMLELLTGKSPGDTTNGLDLPQWVASVVEEEWTNEVFDLELMKDAATGSETGEELVKTLKLALHCVDPSPVARPEAQQVLRQLEQIRPSIAISATSSFTGEPSHTTATATTITDDTRSTTTE
;
A
#
# COMPACT_ATOMS: atom_id res chain seq x y z
N GLN A 1 1.97 30.91 4.85
CA GLN A 1 0.66 30.21 4.85
C GLN A 1 0.97 28.71 4.79
N LEU A 2 0.84 28.01 5.90
CA LEU A 2 1.10 26.56 5.97
C LEU A 2 -0.05 25.85 5.23
N CYS A 3 0.22 25.28 4.06
CA CYS A 3 -0.73 24.35 3.45
C CYS A 3 -0.77 23.09 4.32
N ASN A 4 -1.89 22.87 5.01
CA ASN A 4 -2.22 21.55 5.55
C ASN A 4 -2.45 20.61 4.37
N ALA A 5 -1.38 19.98 3.90
CA ALA A 5 -1.41 18.98 2.85
C ALA A 5 -1.97 17.67 3.43
N HIS A 6 -3.29 17.54 3.44
CA HIS A 6 -3.97 16.26 3.57
C HIS A 6 -3.82 15.50 2.25
N CYS A 7 -2.64 14.93 2.00
CA CYS A 7 -2.40 14.09 0.82
C CYS A 7 -3.01 12.70 1.05
N SER A 8 -4.26 12.54 0.64
CA SER A 8 -4.87 11.26 0.31
C SER A 8 -4.18 10.66 -0.93
N CYS A 9 -4.21 9.34 -1.10
CA CYS A 9 -3.78 8.66 -2.34
C CYS A 9 -4.47 9.24 -3.59
N THR A 10 -5.66 9.82 -3.43
CA THR A 10 -6.43 10.48 -4.50
C THR A 10 -6.11 11.98 -4.63
N ALA A 11 -5.61 12.64 -3.59
CA ALA A 11 -5.41 14.09 -3.52
C ALA A 11 -3.95 14.56 -3.79
N ALA A 12 -2.98 13.65 -3.84
CA ALA A 12 -1.58 13.98 -4.12
C ALA A 12 -1.28 14.32 -5.60
N ARG A 13 -2.31 14.39 -6.46
CA ARG A 13 -2.16 14.74 -7.89
C ARG A 13 -2.57 16.19 -8.15
N ALA A 14 -2.07 16.75 -9.25
CA ALA A 14 -2.36 18.13 -9.65
C ALA A 14 -3.89 18.39 -9.75
N PRO A 15 -4.36 19.62 -9.50
CA PRO A 15 -5.79 19.97 -9.44
C PRO A 15 -6.62 19.55 -10.65
N ASP A 16 -5.99 19.35 -11.81
CA ASP A 16 -6.63 19.01 -13.09
C ASP A 16 -6.33 17.56 -13.56
N SER A 17 -5.76 16.70 -12.71
CA SER A 17 -5.50 15.32 -13.10
C SER A 17 -6.81 14.52 -13.19
N PRO A 18 -6.98 13.65 -14.20
CA PRO A 18 -8.16 12.82 -14.32
C PRO A 18 -8.31 11.91 -13.10
N PRO A 19 -9.55 11.58 -12.69
CA PRO A 19 -9.80 10.69 -11.57
C PRO A 19 -9.09 9.34 -11.72
N VAL A 20 -8.65 8.77 -10.60
CA VAL A 20 -7.98 7.47 -10.59
C VAL A 20 -9.02 6.37 -10.79
N SER A 21 -8.91 5.66 -11.92
CA SER A 21 -9.80 4.56 -12.31
C SER A 21 -9.68 3.36 -11.37
N TRP A 22 -10.72 2.51 -11.35
CA TRP A 22 -10.72 1.31 -10.51
C TRP A 22 -9.49 0.38 -10.72
N PRO A 23 -9.06 0.07 -11.96
CA PRO A 23 -7.88 -0.77 -12.18
C PRO A 23 -6.62 -0.20 -11.52
N THR A 24 -6.44 1.11 -11.56
CA THR A 24 -5.29 1.79 -10.94
C THR A 24 -5.39 1.70 -9.41
N ARG A 25 -6.56 1.94 -8.81
CA ARG A 25 -6.75 1.81 -7.36
C ARG A 25 -6.50 0.38 -6.88
N MET A 26 -6.95 -0.61 -7.64
CA MET A 26 -6.69 -2.02 -7.35
C MET A 26 -5.19 -2.36 -7.47
N ASN A 27 -4.47 -1.82 -8.46
CA ASN A 27 -3.02 -1.98 -8.57
C ASN A 27 -2.29 -1.39 -7.35
N ILE A 28 -2.73 -0.23 -6.86
CA ILE A 28 -2.20 0.38 -5.64
C ILE A 28 -2.43 -0.55 -4.45
N ALA A 29 -3.66 -1.02 -4.21
CA ALA A 29 -3.98 -1.91 -3.10
C ALA A 29 -3.14 -3.20 -3.12
N VAL A 30 -3.00 -3.82 -4.29
CA VAL A 30 -2.14 -5.01 -4.48
C VAL A 30 -0.68 -4.68 -4.22
N GLY A 31 -0.16 -3.57 -4.74
CA GLY A 31 1.22 -3.14 -4.55
C GLY A 31 1.56 -2.89 -3.08
N VAL A 32 0.68 -2.21 -2.34
CA VAL A 32 0.85 -2.00 -0.89
C VAL A 32 0.77 -3.32 -0.14
N ALA A 33 -0.20 -4.19 -0.43
CA ALA A 33 -0.29 -5.51 0.21
C ALA A 33 0.96 -6.37 -0.05
N ARG A 34 1.53 -6.30 -1.25
CA ARG A 34 2.76 -7.00 -1.64
C ARG A 34 3.97 -6.46 -0.88
N GLY A 35 4.15 -5.13 -0.85
CA GLY A 35 5.21 -4.50 -0.08
C GLY A 35 5.11 -4.82 1.41
N LEU A 36 3.89 -4.81 1.96
CA LEU A 36 3.68 -5.13 3.37
C LEU A 36 3.95 -6.60 3.69
N HIS A 37 3.54 -7.52 2.80
CA HIS A 37 3.87 -8.94 2.91
C HIS A 37 5.37 -9.18 2.94
N HIS A 38 6.13 -8.52 2.05
CA HIS A 38 7.59 -8.56 2.04
C HIS A 38 8.19 -8.04 3.35
N LEU A 39 7.71 -6.89 3.86
CA LEU A 39 8.18 -6.34 5.12
C LEU A 39 7.95 -7.30 6.29
N HIS A 40 6.75 -7.89 6.39
CA HIS A 40 6.40 -8.80 7.49
C HIS A 40 7.12 -10.14 7.42
N THR A 41 7.30 -10.69 6.21
CA THR A 41 7.79 -12.07 6.02
C THR A 41 9.30 -12.11 5.82
N ASP A 42 9.81 -11.34 4.85
CA ASP A 42 11.20 -11.43 4.43
C ASP A 42 12.09 -10.53 5.30
N ALA A 43 11.62 -9.31 5.59
CA ALA A 43 12.37 -8.36 6.40
C ALA A 43 12.09 -8.46 7.92
N SER A 44 11.10 -9.27 8.33
CA SER A 44 10.65 -9.39 9.73
C SER A 44 10.47 -8.02 10.41
N MET A 45 9.86 -7.08 9.68
CA MET A 45 9.75 -5.68 10.05
C MET A 45 8.30 -5.24 10.10
N VAL A 46 7.94 -4.54 11.18
CA VAL A 46 6.68 -3.81 11.31
C VAL A 46 6.89 -2.39 10.78
N HIS A 47 5.96 -1.91 9.95
CA HIS A 47 6.02 -0.56 9.40
C HIS A 47 5.73 0.48 10.48
N GLY A 48 4.60 0.35 11.19
CA GLY A 48 4.23 1.16 12.35
C GLY A 48 3.77 2.59 12.06
N ASN A 49 3.92 3.06 10.82
CA ASN A 49 3.43 4.35 10.34
C ASN A 49 2.80 4.24 8.94
N LEU A 50 2.04 3.18 8.67
CA LEU A 50 1.50 2.95 7.32
C LEU A 50 0.31 3.90 7.11
N THR A 51 0.44 4.82 6.15
CA THR A 51 -0.59 5.80 5.78
C THR A 51 -0.52 6.05 4.27
N SER A 52 -1.56 6.65 3.68
CA SER A 52 -1.54 6.98 2.24
C SER A 52 -0.42 7.93 1.84
N SER A 53 -0.02 8.86 2.72
CA SER A 53 1.11 9.76 2.46
C SER A 53 2.47 9.05 2.39
N ASN A 54 2.55 7.81 2.89
CA ASN A 54 3.74 6.95 2.81
C ASN A 54 3.64 5.93 1.67
N ILE A 55 2.63 6.03 0.81
CA ILE A 55 2.51 5.23 -0.41
C ILE A 55 2.92 6.11 -1.59
N LEU A 56 4.06 5.80 -2.19
CA LEU A 56 4.57 6.50 -3.36
C LEU A 56 4.16 5.74 -4.62
N LEU A 57 3.78 6.48 -5.66
CA LEU A 57 3.50 5.94 -6.98
C LEU A 57 4.65 6.30 -7.92
N ASP A 58 5.15 5.32 -8.67
CA ASP A 58 6.07 5.60 -9.78
C ASP A 58 5.32 5.99 -11.07
N GLU A 59 6.07 6.22 -12.15
CA GLU A 59 5.55 6.67 -13.44
C GLU A 59 4.50 5.71 -14.03
N ASP A 60 4.59 4.43 -13.67
CA ASP A 60 3.68 3.36 -14.11
C ASP A 60 2.51 3.14 -13.13
N ASN A 61 2.34 3.99 -12.12
CA ASN A 61 1.39 3.84 -11.02
C ASN A 61 1.60 2.58 -10.17
N ASN A 62 2.83 2.08 -10.06
CA ASN A 62 3.14 1.02 -9.10
C ASN A 62 3.36 1.62 -7.71
N ALA A 63 2.68 1.05 -6.72
CA ALA A 63 2.78 1.50 -5.33
C ALA A 63 4.05 0.98 -4.65
N LYS A 64 4.74 1.88 -3.94
CA LYS A 64 5.93 1.60 -3.12
C LYS A 64 5.72 2.15 -1.72
N ILE A 65 6.01 1.33 -0.71
CA ILE A 65 5.95 1.75 0.69
C ILE A 65 7.22 2.52 1.02
N ALA A 66 7.07 3.76 1.47
CA ALA A 66 8.16 4.61 1.95
C ALA A 66 8.25 4.59 3.48
N ASP A 67 9.32 5.14 4.03
CA ASP A 67 9.49 5.38 5.48
C ASP A 67 9.41 4.13 6.37
N CYS A 68 9.58 2.95 5.78
CA CYS A 68 9.70 1.70 6.52
C CYS A 68 10.97 1.72 7.39
N GLY A 69 10.83 1.37 8.67
CA GLY A 69 11.96 1.29 9.61
C GLY A 69 12.25 2.57 10.39
N LEU A 70 11.55 3.69 10.13
CA LEU A 70 11.59 4.89 10.97
C LEU A 70 11.44 4.58 12.48
N PRO A 71 10.50 3.72 12.92
CA PRO A 71 10.36 3.39 14.35
C PRO A 71 11.61 2.83 15.01
N ARG A 72 12.51 2.19 14.25
CA ARG A 72 13.77 1.61 14.78
C ARG A 72 14.87 2.65 14.95
N LEU A 73 14.81 3.76 14.21
CA LEU A 73 15.80 4.83 14.22
C LEU A 73 15.43 5.96 15.19
N MET A 74 14.18 5.99 15.66
CA MET A 74 13.62 7.05 16.47
C MET A 74 13.69 6.75 17.97
N SER A 75 13.75 7.82 18.77
CA SER A 75 13.53 7.69 20.22
C SER A 75 12.09 7.26 20.51
N ALA A 76 11.85 6.67 21.68
CA ALA A 76 10.49 6.27 22.08
C ALA A 76 9.49 7.45 22.07
N ALA A 77 9.93 8.65 22.45
CA ALA A 77 9.11 9.86 22.41
C ALA A 77 8.76 10.27 20.98
N ALA A 78 9.73 10.25 20.07
CA ALA A 78 9.51 10.58 18.67
C ALA A 78 8.61 9.55 17.98
N ASN A 79 8.79 8.25 18.29
CA ASN A 79 7.92 7.20 17.79
C ASN A 79 6.47 7.37 18.29
N ASN A 80 6.26 7.75 19.55
CA ASN A 80 4.92 8.04 20.07
C ASN A 80 4.25 9.21 19.32
N ASN A 81 5.01 10.24 18.93
CA ASN A 81 4.50 11.36 18.15
C ASN A 81 4.08 10.93 16.74
N VAL A 82 4.86 10.07 16.08
CA VAL A 82 4.50 9.49 14.77
C VAL A 82 3.22 8.67 14.88
N VAL A 83 3.15 7.78 15.88
CA VAL A 83 1.95 7.00 16.15
C VAL A 83 0.76 7.92 16.42
N ALA A 84 0.95 9.04 17.14
CA ALA A 84 -0.08 10.08 17.38
C ALA A 84 -0.56 10.77 16.13
N ALA A 85 0.35 11.15 15.24
CA ALA A 85 0.02 11.75 13.95
C ALA A 85 -0.80 10.78 13.08
N ALA A 86 -0.38 9.51 12.95
CA ALA A 86 -1.14 8.50 12.23
C ALA A 86 -2.55 8.28 12.82
N GLY A 87 -2.69 8.40 14.14
CA GLY A 87 -3.98 8.35 14.82
C GLY A 87 -4.88 9.55 14.56
N ALA A 88 -4.33 10.75 14.50
CA ALA A 88 -5.07 11.95 14.10
C ALA A 88 -5.54 11.87 12.64
N LEU A 89 -4.84 11.12 11.80
CA LEU A 89 -5.19 10.87 10.40
C LEU A 89 -6.13 9.66 10.22
N GLY A 90 -6.52 8.96 11.29
CA GLY A 90 -7.47 7.83 11.24
C GLY A 90 -6.90 6.46 10.88
N TYR A 91 -5.61 6.35 10.55
CA TYR A 91 -4.98 5.07 10.13
C TYR A 91 -4.64 4.14 11.30
N ARG A 92 -4.78 4.60 12.53
CA ARG A 92 -4.31 3.90 13.72
C ARG A 92 -5.31 2.83 14.19
N ALA A 93 -4.80 1.61 14.39
CA ALA A 93 -5.56 0.54 15.03
C ALA A 93 -5.97 0.87 16.49
N PRO A 94 -7.19 0.51 16.93
CA PRO A 94 -7.74 0.93 18.21
C PRO A 94 -6.93 0.44 19.43
N GLU A 95 -6.30 -0.73 19.33
CA GLU A 95 -5.49 -1.30 20.41
C GLU A 95 -4.14 -0.58 20.61
N LEU A 96 -3.68 0.17 19.61
CA LEU A 96 -2.37 0.84 19.67
C LEU A 96 -2.36 1.97 20.72
N SER A 97 -3.52 2.53 21.03
CA SER A 97 -3.73 3.47 22.14
C SER A 97 -3.37 2.86 23.51
N LYS A 98 -3.46 1.53 23.66
CA LYS A 98 -3.14 0.79 24.89
C LYS A 98 -1.74 0.18 24.86
N LEU A 99 -1.36 -0.43 23.73
CA LEU A 99 -0.14 -1.23 23.60
C LEU A 99 1.14 -0.38 23.41
N LYS A 100 1.02 0.89 22.98
CA LYS A 100 2.13 1.83 22.67
C LYS A 100 3.20 1.32 21.69
N LYS A 101 3.06 0.10 21.15
CA LYS A 101 3.99 -0.52 20.21
C LYS A 101 3.21 -1.16 19.07
N ALA A 102 3.57 -0.76 17.84
CA ALA A 102 3.00 -1.33 16.63
C ALA A 102 3.42 -2.80 16.46
N ASN A 103 2.58 -3.57 15.80
CA ASN A 103 2.83 -4.96 15.41
C ASN A 103 2.31 -5.20 13.98
N THR A 104 2.48 -6.41 13.45
CA THR A 104 2.03 -6.74 12.10
C THR A 104 0.52 -6.51 11.93
N LYS A 105 -0.30 -6.85 12.93
CA LYS A 105 -1.76 -6.64 12.90
C LYS A 105 -2.18 -5.17 12.94
N THR A 106 -1.37 -4.28 13.53
CA THR A 106 -1.63 -2.84 13.43
C THR A 106 -1.36 -2.31 12.03
N ASP A 107 -0.36 -2.85 11.32
CA ASP A 107 -0.14 -2.48 9.92
C ASP A 107 -1.27 -3.00 9.01
N ILE A 108 -1.83 -4.19 9.29
CA ILE A 108 -2.98 -4.72 8.55
C ILE A 108 -4.20 -3.80 8.71
N TYR A 109 -4.44 -3.28 9.91
CA TYR A 109 -5.50 -2.29 10.12
C TYR A 109 -5.28 -1.05 9.24
N SER A 110 -4.06 -0.51 9.25
CA SER A 110 -3.72 0.65 8.43
C SER A 110 -3.84 0.38 6.92
N LEU A 111 -3.48 -0.82 6.46
CA LEU A 111 -3.73 -1.26 5.08
C LEU A 111 -5.22 -1.27 4.76
N GLY A 112 -6.06 -1.79 5.67
CA GLY A 112 -7.51 -1.76 5.54
C GLY A 112 -8.06 -0.34 5.42
N MET A 113 -7.55 0.61 6.21
CA MET A 113 -7.93 2.02 6.11
C MET A 113 -7.56 2.64 4.76
N ILE A 114 -6.38 2.31 4.21
CA ILE A 114 -5.98 2.74 2.85
C ILE A 114 -6.92 2.14 1.79
N MET A 115 -7.32 0.87 1.93
CA MET A 115 -8.29 0.25 1.03
C MET A 115 -9.66 0.93 1.10
N LEU A 116 -10.14 1.27 2.30
CA LEU A 116 -11.39 2.02 2.47
C LEU A 116 -11.30 3.41 1.85
N GLU A 117 -10.18 4.12 2.02
CA GLU A 117 -9.93 5.41 1.37
C GLU A 117 -9.97 5.28 -0.16
N LEU A 118 -9.31 4.27 -0.72
CA LEU A 118 -9.33 4.01 -2.17
C LEU A 118 -10.73 3.67 -2.69
N LEU A 119 -11.55 2.96 -1.93
CA LEU A 119 -12.91 2.56 -2.34
C LEU A 119 -13.92 3.70 -2.23
N THR A 120 -13.83 4.50 -1.16
CA THR A 120 -14.83 5.52 -0.82
C THR A 120 -14.46 6.92 -1.31
N GLY A 121 -13.17 7.15 -1.59
CA GLY A 121 -12.63 8.50 -1.84
C GLY A 121 -12.65 9.41 -0.60
N LYS A 122 -12.99 8.88 0.59
CA LYS A 122 -13.08 9.65 1.83
C LYS A 122 -11.79 9.55 2.63
N SER A 123 -11.39 10.67 3.23
CA SER A 123 -10.26 10.75 4.16
C SER A 123 -10.54 9.92 5.43
N PRO A 124 -9.65 8.99 5.82
CA PRO A 124 -9.76 8.22 7.06
C PRO A 124 -9.85 9.05 8.35
N GLY A 125 -9.35 10.29 8.33
CA GLY A 125 -9.38 11.19 9.49
C GLY A 125 -10.71 11.94 9.65
N ASP A 126 -11.56 11.93 8.62
CA ASP A 126 -12.84 12.62 8.65
C ASP A 126 -13.95 11.71 9.17
N THR A 127 -14.93 12.30 9.86
CA THR A 127 -16.12 11.57 10.29
C THR A 127 -17.24 11.79 9.28
N THR A 128 -17.97 10.72 8.97
CA THR A 128 -19.18 10.79 8.12
C THR A 128 -20.38 10.46 8.98
N ASN A 129 -21.34 11.37 9.08
CA ASN A 129 -22.51 11.24 9.98
C ASN A 129 -22.13 10.99 11.45
N GLY A 130 -20.99 11.52 11.90
CA GLY A 130 -20.48 11.32 13.27
C GLY A 130 -19.86 9.93 13.53
N LEU A 131 -19.74 9.08 12.52
CA LEU A 131 -19.08 7.79 12.58
C LEU A 131 -17.69 7.88 11.95
N ASP A 132 -16.75 7.08 12.47
CA ASP A 132 -15.48 6.85 11.76
C ASP A 132 -15.72 6.07 10.46
N LEU A 133 -14.73 6.06 9.57
CA LEU A 133 -14.90 5.49 8.22
C LEU A 133 -15.32 4.01 8.25
N PRO A 134 -14.68 3.10 9.02
CA PRO A 134 -15.14 1.72 9.15
C PRO A 134 -16.58 1.59 9.67
N GLN A 135 -16.95 2.35 10.71
CA GLN A 135 -18.29 2.33 11.27
C GLN A 135 -19.35 2.81 10.29
N TRP A 136 -19.05 3.89 9.55
CA TRP A 136 -19.95 4.39 8.53
C TRP A 136 -20.18 3.36 7.43
N VAL A 137 -19.11 2.77 6.87
CA VAL A 137 -19.23 1.72 5.84
C VAL A 137 -20.06 0.54 6.37
N ALA A 138 -19.78 0.07 7.59
CA ALA A 138 -20.50 -1.04 8.20
C ALA A 138 -21.97 -0.71 8.53
N SER A 139 -22.34 0.57 8.60
CA SER A 139 -23.73 1.00 8.83
C SER A 139 -24.59 0.99 7.56
N VAL A 140 -23.96 1.00 6.38
CA VAL A 140 -24.68 0.90 5.11
C VAL A 140 -25.01 -0.56 4.83
N VAL A 141 -26.24 -0.81 4.37
CA VAL A 141 -26.73 -2.14 4.00
C VAL A 141 -25.93 -2.68 2.81
N GLU A 142 -25.54 -3.96 2.82
CA GLU A 142 -24.65 -4.53 1.79
C GLU A 142 -25.19 -4.36 0.37
N GLU A 143 -26.51 -4.52 0.20
CA GLU A 143 -27.22 -4.35 -1.07
C GLU A 143 -27.14 -2.92 -1.63
N GLU A 144 -26.79 -1.93 -0.80
CA GLU A 144 -26.71 -0.51 -1.15
C GLU A 144 -25.27 0.00 -1.25
N TRP A 145 -24.26 -0.83 -0.97
CA TRP A 145 -22.85 -0.42 -0.98
C TRP A 145 -22.42 0.18 -2.30
N THR A 146 -22.91 -0.32 -3.43
CA THR A 146 -22.51 0.22 -4.72
C THR A 146 -22.95 1.66 -4.94
N ASN A 147 -24.04 2.09 -4.32
CA ASN A 147 -24.67 3.40 -4.56
C ASN A 147 -24.30 4.44 -3.51
N GLU A 148 -23.99 4.01 -2.28
CA GLU A 148 -23.76 4.93 -1.15
C GLU A 148 -22.32 4.93 -0.64
N VAL A 149 -21.59 3.81 -0.79
CA VAL A 149 -20.25 3.65 -0.19
C VAL A 149 -19.16 4.07 -1.15
N PHE A 150 -19.22 3.62 -2.40
CA PHE A 150 -18.11 3.81 -3.33
C PHE A 150 -18.03 5.24 -3.89
N ASP A 151 -16.81 5.65 -4.20
CA ASP A 151 -16.52 6.86 -4.94
C ASP A 151 -17.31 6.88 -6.26
N LEU A 152 -17.95 8.02 -6.57
CA LEU A 152 -18.78 8.20 -7.76
C LEU A 152 -18.03 7.89 -9.06
N GLU A 153 -16.72 8.12 -9.10
CA GLU A 153 -15.89 7.81 -10.27
C GLU A 153 -15.74 6.29 -10.48
N LEU A 154 -15.73 5.50 -9.40
CA LEU A 154 -15.75 4.03 -9.49
C LEU A 154 -17.11 3.51 -9.95
N MET A 155 -18.19 4.22 -9.61
CA MET A 155 -19.54 3.87 -10.08
C MET A 155 -19.70 4.02 -11.60
N LYS A 156 -18.97 4.95 -12.23
CA LYS A 156 -18.95 5.06 -13.69
C LYS A 156 -18.33 3.82 -14.34
N ASP A 157 -17.21 3.33 -13.77
CA ASP A 157 -16.58 2.09 -14.21
C ASP A 157 -17.50 0.88 -13.96
N ALA A 158 -18.17 0.82 -12.80
CA ALA A 158 -19.11 -0.26 -12.46
C ALA A 158 -20.38 -0.27 -13.35
N ALA A 159 -20.87 0.90 -13.76
CA ALA A 159 -22.01 1.01 -14.67
C ALA A 159 -21.68 0.48 -16.09
N THR A 160 -20.39 0.43 -16.46
CA THR A 160 -19.94 -0.09 -17.75
C THR A 160 -19.74 -1.61 -17.79
N GLY A 161 -19.64 -2.29 -16.63
CA GLY A 161 -19.42 -3.73 -16.57
C GLY A 161 -19.73 -4.36 -15.22
N SER A 162 -20.50 -5.46 -15.23
CA SER A 162 -20.95 -6.18 -14.03
C SER A 162 -19.81 -6.74 -13.16
N GLU A 163 -18.64 -7.01 -13.75
CA GLU A 163 -17.49 -7.60 -13.04
C GLU A 163 -16.84 -6.61 -12.06
N THR A 164 -16.75 -5.33 -12.45
CA THR A 164 -16.18 -4.27 -11.60
C THR A 164 -16.97 -4.09 -10.30
N GLY A 165 -18.30 -4.14 -10.36
CA GLY A 165 -19.14 -4.05 -9.16
C GLY A 165 -18.86 -5.18 -8.17
N GLU A 166 -18.67 -6.40 -8.66
CA GLU A 166 -18.32 -7.54 -7.83
C GLU A 166 -16.91 -7.41 -7.24
N GLU A 167 -15.92 -6.94 -8.01
CA GLU A 167 -14.57 -6.63 -7.53
C GLU A 167 -14.58 -5.60 -6.38
N LEU A 168 -15.36 -4.52 -6.53
CA LEU A 168 -15.50 -3.47 -5.52
C LEU A 168 -16.06 -4.02 -4.20
N VAL A 169 -17.17 -4.77 -4.27
CA VAL A 169 -17.82 -5.36 -3.09
C VAL A 169 -16.89 -6.36 -2.39
N LYS A 170 -16.22 -7.25 -3.13
CA LYS A 170 -15.26 -8.19 -2.54
C LYS A 170 -14.09 -7.47 -1.86
N THR A 171 -13.57 -6.41 -2.49
CA THR A 171 -12.48 -5.61 -1.93
C THR A 171 -12.93 -4.87 -0.67
N LEU A 172 -14.17 -4.36 -0.64
CA LEU A 172 -14.75 -3.71 0.55
C LEU A 172 -14.88 -4.67 1.72
N LYS A 173 -15.38 -5.90 1.50
CA LYS A 173 -15.45 -6.94 2.54
C LYS A 173 -14.07 -7.28 3.10
N LEU A 174 -13.07 -7.41 2.23
CA LEU A 174 -11.69 -7.63 2.65
C LEU A 174 -11.13 -6.46 3.46
N ALA A 175 -11.41 -5.21 3.04
CA ALA A 175 -11.01 -4.02 3.78
C ALA A 175 -11.63 -4.01 5.19
N LEU A 176 -12.93 -4.32 5.31
CA LEU A 176 -13.63 -4.43 6.59
C LEU A 176 -13.04 -5.51 7.50
N HIS A 177 -12.66 -6.67 6.95
CA HIS A 177 -11.94 -7.71 7.72
C HIS A 177 -10.56 -7.23 8.20
N CYS A 178 -9.86 -6.40 7.43
CA CYS A 178 -8.56 -5.84 7.81
C CYS A 178 -8.68 -4.82 8.95
N VAL A 179 -9.78 -4.05 9.00
CA VAL A 179 -10.03 -3.03 10.04
C VAL A 179 -10.83 -3.55 11.24
N ASP A 180 -10.95 -4.87 11.41
CA ASP A 180 -11.65 -5.45 12.54
C ASP A 180 -11.06 -4.93 13.88
N PRO A 181 -11.89 -4.51 14.86
CA PRO A 181 -11.41 -4.05 16.16
C PRO A 181 -10.55 -5.08 16.90
N SER A 182 -10.76 -6.37 16.63
CA SER A 182 -10.01 -7.50 17.17
C SER A 182 -8.79 -7.83 16.30
N PRO A 183 -7.55 -7.65 16.80
CA PRO A 183 -6.33 -7.92 16.00
C PRO A 183 -6.18 -9.38 15.56
N VAL A 184 -6.80 -10.32 16.29
CA VAL A 184 -6.76 -11.75 15.98
C VAL A 184 -7.68 -12.12 14.81
N ALA A 185 -8.74 -11.35 14.57
CA ALA A 185 -9.67 -11.56 13.45
C ALA A 185 -9.09 -11.07 12.12
N ARG A 186 -8.17 -10.09 12.17
CA ARG A 186 -7.53 -9.53 10.98
C ARG A 186 -6.68 -10.60 10.25
N PRO A 187 -6.75 -10.67 8.91
CA PRO A 187 -5.91 -11.57 8.12
C PRO A 187 -4.42 -11.19 8.22
N GLU A 188 -3.54 -12.11 7.83
CA GLU A 188 -2.12 -11.80 7.61
C GLU A 188 -1.90 -11.11 6.25
N ALA A 189 -0.81 -10.36 6.09
CA ALA A 189 -0.52 -9.64 4.84
C ALA A 189 -0.53 -10.55 3.59
N GLN A 190 -0.03 -11.78 3.74
CA GLN A 190 -0.07 -12.78 2.67
C GLN A 190 -1.49 -13.20 2.28
N GLN A 191 -2.41 -13.28 3.25
CA GLN A 191 -3.81 -13.63 2.99
C GLN A 191 -4.51 -12.47 2.28
N VAL A 192 -4.25 -11.23 2.69
CA VAL A 192 -4.77 -10.03 2.01
C VAL A 192 -4.29 -9.97 0.56
N LEU A 193 -2.98 -10.12 0.33
CA LEU A 193 -2.39 -10.11 -1.01
C LEU A 193 -3.04 -11.19 -1.91
N ARG A 194 -3.13 -12.42 -1.43
CA ARG A 194 -3.74 -13.53 -2.20
C ARG A 194 -5.19 -13.26 -2.54
N GLN A 195 -5.98 -12.73 -1.61
CA GLN A 195 -7.39 -12.41 -1.88
C GLN A 195 -7.53 -11.28 -2.89
N LEU A 196 -6.69 -10.23 -2.82
CA LEU A 196 -6.67 -9.16 -3.83
C LEU A 196 -6.31 -9.70 -5.22
N GLU A 197 -5.30 -10.55 -5.32
CA GLU A 197 -4.91 -11.17 -6.60
C GLU A 197 -5.98 -12.12 -7.14
N GLN A 198 -6.78 -12.75 -6.27
CA GLN A 198 -7.95 -13.55 -6.68
C GLN A 198 -9.13 -12.70 -7.13
N ILE A 199 -9.35 -11.56 -6.49
CA ILE A 199 -10.40 -10.61 -6.89
C ILE A 199 -10.12 -10.10 -8.30
N ARG A 200 -8.84 -9.84 -8.64
CA ARG A 200 -8.45 -9.39 -9.98
C ARG A 200 -7.19 -10.11 -10.51
N PRO A 201 -7.36 -11.30 -11.13
CA PRO A 201 -6.24 -12.13 -11.58
C PRO A 201 -5.34 -11.48 -12.64
N SER A 202 -5.86 -10.53 -13.42
CA SER A 202 -5.09 -9.82 -14.45
C SER A 202 -3.90 -9.04 -13.89
N ILE A 203 -3.96 -8.60 -12.63
CA ILE A 203 -2.85 -7.90 -11.97
C ILE A 203 -1.72 -8.85 -11.56
N ALA A 204 -2.04 -10.10 -11.22
CA ALA A 204 -1.03 -11.09 -10.83
C ALA A 204 -0.08 -11.42 -12.00
N ILE A 205 -0.61 -11.41 -13.23
CA ILE A 205 0.16 -11.73 -14.45
C ILE A 205 1.18 -10.62 -14.77
N SER A 206 0.78 -9.35 -14.65
CA SER A 206 1.66 -8.19 -14.93
C SER A 206 2.86 -8.08 -13.98
N ALA A 207 2.74 -8.59 -12.75
CA ALA A 207 3.84 -8.59 -11.78
C ALA A 207 4.91 -9.67 -12.08
N THR A 208 4.56 -10.72 -12.83
CA THR A 208 5.49 -11.81 -13.18
C THR A 208 6.32 -11.52 -14.44
N SER A 209 5.81 -10.68 -15.35
CA SER A 209 6.52 -10.32 -16.59
C SER A 209 7.65 -9.31 -16.37
N SER A 210 7.61 -8.54 -15.27
CA SER A 210 8.61 -7.51 -14.94
C SER A 210 9.90 -8.07 -14.29
N PHE A 211 10.00 -9.38 -14.08
CA PHE A 211 11.11 -10.02 -13.35
C PHE A 211 12.11 -10.81 -14.23
N THR A 212 12.07 -10.69 -15.56
CA THR A 212 13.08 -11.32 -16.44
C THR A 212 14.26 -10.38 -16.68
N GLY A 213 15.12 -10.23 -15.67
CA GLY A 213 16.49 -9.79 -15.89
C GLY A 213 17.31 -10.98 -16.40
N GLU A 214 17.67 -10.98 -17.69
CA GLU A 214 18.64 -11.94 -18.23
C GLU A 214 20.00 -11.80 -17.51
N PRO A 215 20.67 -12.92 -17.16
CA PRO A 215 22.05 -12.89 -16.73
C PRO A 215 22.96 -12.72 -17.94
N SER A 216 23.54 -11.53 -18.12
CA SER A 216 24.61 -11.31 -19.09
C SER A 216 25.83 -12.15 -18.74
N HIS A 217 26.00 -13.26 -19.46
CA HIS A 217 27.25 -14.01 -19.53
C HIS A 217 28.31 -13.18 -20.25
N THR A 218 29.19 -12.51 -19.50
CA THR A 218 30.42 -11.96 -20.08
C THR A 218 31.48 -13.06 -20.13
N THR A 219 31.66 -13.63 -21.32
CA THR A 219 32.76 -14.54 -21.67
C THR A 219 34.10 -13.82 -21.52
N ALA A 220 34.96 -14.32 -20.63
CA ALA A 220 36.35 -13.88 -20.54
C ALA A 220 37.16 -14.46 -21.70
N THR A 221 37.55 -13.63 -22.66
CA THR A 221 38.52 -13.98 -23.70
C THR A 221 39.94 -13.77 -23.16
N ALA A 222 40.63 -14.87 -22.88
CA ALA A 222 42.06 -14.88 -22.64
C ALA A 222 42.80 -14.54 -23.96
N THR A 223 43.70 -13.56 -23.92
CA THR A 223 44.67 -13.32 -25.00
C THR A 223 46.07 -13.37 -24.40
N THR A 224 46.85 -14.33 -24.88
CA THR A 224 48.26 -14.56 -24.58
C THR A 224 49.12 -13.87 -25.64
N ILE A 225 50.05 -12.98 -25.27
CA ILE A 225 51.17 -12.47 -26.10
C ILE A 225 52.32 -12.12 -25.14
N THR A 226 53.21 -13.07 -24.85
CA THR A 226 54.62 -13.23 -25.32
C THR A 226 55.64 -12.20 -24.83
N ASP A 227 56.66 -12.77 -24.19
CA ASP A 227 57.97 -12.25 -23.78
C ASP A 227 58.70 -11.49 -24.89
N ASP A 228 59.42 -10.42 -24.54
CA ASP A 228 60.72 -10.15 -25.16
C ASP A 228 61.65 -9.28 -24.28
N THR A 229 62.82 -9.85 -24.04
CA THR A 229 64.02 -9.33 -23.35
C THR A 229 64.65 -8.10 -24.02
N ARG A 230 65.30 -7.21 -23.22
CA ARG A 230 66.76 -6.88 -23.29
C ARG A 230 67.17 -5.59 -22.52
N SER A 231 67.96 -5.80 -21.47
CA SER A 231 69.24 -5.19 -21.05
C SER A 231 69.56 -3.67 -21.15
N THR A 232 70.34 -3.22 -20.13
CA THR A 232 71.43 -2.19 -20.10
C THR A 232 71.01 -0.71 -20.15
N THR A 233 71.55 0.29 -19.43
CA THR A 233 72.69 0.52 -18.50
C THR A 233 72.61 1.98 -17.96
N THR A 234 73.41 2.29 -16.91
CA THR A 234 74.02 3.62 -16.57
C THR A 234 73.08 4.76 -16.15
N GLU A 235 73.33 5.59 -15.12
CA GLU A 235 74.47 5.91 -14.25
C GLU A 235 74.02 6.02 -12.78
#